data_AF-A0AB35FWB1-F1
#
_entry.id   AF-A0AB35FWB1-F1
#
_cell.length_a   1.000
_cell.length_b   1.000
_cell.length_c   1.000
_cell.angle_alpha   90.00
_cell.angle_beta   90.00
_cell.angle_gamma   90.00
#
_symmetry.space_group_name_H-M   'P 1'
#
loop_
_entity.id
_entity.type
_entity.pdbx_description
1 polymer ?
#
loop_
_entity_poly.entity_id
_entity_poly.type
_entity_poly.pdbx_seq_one_letter_code
_entity_poly.pdbx_strand_id
1 'polypeptide(L)'
;MQITTFKLNQDPEKLVQSHDYNLDPKVKYLINMSDEMLEQNMIMQAVPTMGLPALNDYHEWLTENDFDVNMPNPTNKAVAPYYGVKPLWKTTLSQGIVMKSYDKDDFFIVMECSPENVGFKFTQVVVNPGGCL
;
A
#
# COMPACT_ATOMS: atom_id res chain seq x y z
N MET A 1 21.49 2.18 6.84
CA MET A 1 20.02 2.10 6.75
C MET A 1 19.70 0.78 6.06
N GLN A 2 18.91 -0.09 6.68
CA GLN A 2 18.66 -1.45 6.18
C GLN A 2 17.54 -1.41 5.13
N ILE A 3 17.73 -2.13 4.02
CA ILE A 3 16.72 -2.33 2.97
C ILE A 3 16.23 -3.77 3.09
N THR A 4 14.92 -3.97 3.07
CA THR A 4 14.29 -5.27 3.33
C THR A 4 13.39 -5.65 2.15
N THR A 5 13.65 -6.78 1.50
CA THR A 5 12.69 -7.35 0.54
C THR A 5 11.48 -7.85 1.30
N PHE A 6 10.28 -7.54 0.82
CA PHE A 6 9.03 -7.85 1.49
C PHE A 6 8.05 -8.49 0.51
N LYS A 7 7.42 -9.59 0.92
CA LYS A 7 6.33 -10.24 0.20
C LYS A 7 5.03 -9.90 0.91
N LEU A 8 4.08 -9.32 0.19
CA LEU A 8 2.80 -8.87 0.74
C LEU A 8 1.96 -10.05 1.21
N ASN A 9 1.12 -9.81 2.22
CA ASN A 9 0.12 -10.75 2.73
C ASN A 9 0.65 -12.11 3.21
N GLN A 10 1.95 -12.26 3.47
CA GLN A 10 2.50 -13.47 4.07
C GLN A 10 2.22 -13.52 5.57
N ASP A 11 1.70 -14.66 6.03
CA ASP A 11 1.42 -14.98 7.43
C ASP A 11 0.69 -13.86 8.21
N PRO A 12 -0.54 -13.47 7.81
CA PRO A 12 -1.30 -12.41 8.48
C PRO A 12 -1.60 -12.69 9.96
N GLU A 13 -1.43 -13.94 10.41
CA GLU A 13 -1.69 -14.40 11.78
C GLU A 13 -0.51 -14.20 12.75
N LYS A 14 0.72 -13.93 12.28
CA LYS A 14 1.92 -13.92 13.14
C LYS A 14 2.20 -12.62 13.88
N LEU A 15 1.51 -11.53 13.57
CA LEU A 15 1.87 -10.22 14.08
C LEU A 15 0.62 -9.47 14.53
N VAL A 16 0.27 -9.62 15.80
CA VAL A 16 -0.68 -8.71 16.45
C VAL A 16 -0.08 -8.26 17.78
N GLN A 17 0.74 -7.20 17.73
CA GLN A 17 0.81 -6.28 18.86
C GLN A 17 -0.16 -5.13 18.57
N SER A 18 -1.10 -4.94 19.50
CA SER A 18 -1.97 -3.78 19.69
C SER A 18 -2.24 -2.86 18.49
N HIS A 19 -3.39 -3.03 17.85
CA HIS A 19 -4.18 -1.97 17.18
C HIS A 19 -3.54 -1.10 16.08
N ASP A 20 -2.29 -1.36 15.69
CA ASP A 20 -1.61 -0.59 14.67
C ASP A 20 -1.49 -1.43 13.38
N TYR A 21 -0.54 -1.06 12.53
CA TYR A 21 -0.28 -1.65 11.24
C TYR A 21 1.00 -2.51 11.27
N ASN A 22 1.12 -3.53 10.41
CA ASN A 22 2.28 -4.42 10.38
C ASN A 22 3.49 -3.81 9.65
N LEU A 23 3.24 -2.96 8.66
CA LEU A 23 4.30 -2.28 7.93
C LEU A 23 4.78 -1.03 8.69
N ASP A 24 6.09 -0.91 8.90
CA ASP A 24 6.69 0.29 9.47
C ASP A 24 7.07 1.26 8.33
N PRO A 25 6.44 2.45 8.24
CA PRO A 25 6.74 3.43 7.19
C PRO A 25 8.18 3.98 7.22
N LYS A 26 8.93 3.74 8.30
CA LYS A 26 10.34 4.14 8.44
C LYS A 26 11.30 3.09 7.88
N VAL A 27 10.80 1.93 7.48
CA VAL A 27 11.59 0.87 6.85
C VAL A 27 11.56 1.03 5.33
N LYS A 28 12.71 0.79 4.69
CA LYS A 28 12.86 0.80 3.24
C LYS A 28 12.57 -0.59 2.68
N TYR A 29 11.37 -0.79 2.17
CA TYR A 29 10.95 -2.05 1.58
C TYR A 29 11.21 -2.12 0.08
N LEU A 30 11.64 -3.28 -0.39
CA LEU A 30 11.64 -3.66 -1.80
C LEU A 30 10.50 -4.64 -2.08
N ILE A 31 9.77 -4.42 -3.17
CA ILE A 31 8.67 -5.27 -3.62
C ILE A 31 8.97 -5.83 -5.02
N ASN A 32 8.68 -7.10 -5.23
CA ASN A 32 8.72 -7.73 -6.55
C ASN A 32 7.29 -7.86 -7.09
N MET A 33 6.84 -6.88 -7.89
CA MET A 33 5.47 -6.90 -8.40
C MET A 33 5.13 -8.10 -9.27
N SER A 34 6.11 -8.72 -9.93
CA SER A 34 5.86 -9.94 -10.71
C SER A 34 5.37 -11.07 -9.81
N ASP A 35 5.88 -11.16 -8.58
CA ASP A 35 5.49 -12.16 -7.58
C ASP A 35 4.18 -11.80 -6.87
N GLU A 36 3.77 -10.54 -6.91
CA GLU A 36 2.56 -10.03 -6.23
C GLU A 36 1.33 -9.97 -7.13
N MET A 37 1.52 -9.87 -8.45
CA MET A 37 0.47 -9.53 -9.40
C MET A 37 -0.77 -10.43 -9.30
N LEU A 38 -0.57 -11.75 -9.10
CA LEU A 38 -1.69 -12.70 -9.00
C LEU A 38 -2.55 -12.44 -7.76
N GLU A 39 -1.94 -12.31 -6.58
CA GLU A 39 -2.66 -12.06 -5.32
C GLU A 39 -3.32 -10.68 -5.32
N GLN A 40 -2.60 -9.65 -5.79
CA GLN A 40 -3.13 -8.28 -5.87
C GLN A 40 -4.35 -8.20 -6.80
N ASN A 41 -4.32 -8.90 -7.95
CA ASN A 41 -5.47 -8.99 -8.84
C ASN A 41 -6.67 -9.70 -8.18
N MET A 42 -6.43 -10.76 -7.40
CA MET A 42 -7.50 -11.46 -6.68
C MET A 42 -8.14 -10.58 -5.61
N ILE A 43 -7.32 -9.85 -4.84
CA ILE A 43 -7.79 -8.91 -3.82
C ILE A 43 -8.67 -7.83 -4.47
N MET A 44 -8.18 -7.19 -5.54
CA MET A 44 -8.93 -6.13 -6.23
C MET A 44 -10.23 -6.63 -6.87
N GLN A 45 -10.28 -7.88 -7.34
CA GLN A 45 -11.51 -8.49 -7.85
C GLN A 45 -12.56 -8.78 -6.76
N ALA A 46 -12.15 -8.95 -5.51
CA ALA A 46 -13.07 -9.15 -4.39
C ALA A 46 -13.73 -7.83 -3.94
N VAL A 47 -13.06 -6.68 -4.16
CA VAL A 47 -13.51 -5.36 -3.69
C VAL A 47 -14.94 -5.00 -4.12
N PRO A 48 -15.38 -5.17 -5.38
CA PRO A 48 -16.75 -4.83 -5.79
C PRO A 48 -17.84 -5.59 -5.03
N THR A 49 -17.54 -6.81 -4.58
CA THR A 49 -18.49 -7.67 -3.87
C THR A 49 -18.45 -7.43 -2.37
N MET A 50 -17.26 -7.27 -1.80
CA MET A 50 -17.07 -7.20 -0.35
C MET A 50 -17.08 -5.76 0.20
N GLY A 51 -16.77 -4.79 -0.64
CA GLY A 51 -16.52 -3.40 -0.24
C GLY A 51 -15.18 -3.24 0.48
N LEU A 52 -14.47 -2.14 0.20
CA LEU A 52 -13.20 -1.80 0.86
C LEU A 52 -13.17 -0.31 1.22
N PRO A 53 -13.69 0.08 2.40
CA PRO A 53 -13.76 1.48 2.82
C PRO A 53 -12.39 2.19 2.86
N ALA A 54 -11.31 1.45 3.20
CA ALA A 54 -9.94 1.95 3.19
C ALA A 54 -9.51 2.59 1.85
N LEU A 55 -10.10 2.19 0.71
CA LEU A 55 -9.79 2.83 -0.57
C LEU A 55 -10.12 4.32 -0.60
N ASN A 56 -11.05 4.78 0.24
CA ASN A 56 -11.35 6.20 0.35
C ASN A 56 -10.16 6.99 0.89
N ASP A 57 -9.36 6.43 1.80
CA ASP A 57 -8.16 7.11 2.31
C ASP A 57 -7.13 7.32 1.19
N TYR A 58 -7.00 6.37 0.27
CA TYR A 58 -6.17 6.53 -0.92
C TYR A 58 -6.74 7.61 -1.85
N HIS A 59 -8.05 7.62 -2.09
CA HIS A 59 -8.69 8.65 -2.92
C HIS A 59 -8.61 10.06 -2.32
N GLU A 60 -8.71 10.17 -0.99
CA GLU A 60 -8.49 11.42 -0.26
C GLU A 60 -7.05 11.88 -0.43
N TRP A 61 -6.06 10.99 -0.23
CA TRP A 61 -4.65 11.34 -0.45
C TRP A 61 -4.39 11.79 -1.89
N LEU A 62 -4.97 11.12 -2.89
CA LEU A 62 -4.86 11.56 -4.29
C LEU A 62 -5.41 12.98 -4.46
N THR A 63 -6.60 13.25 -3.92
CA THR A 63 -7.27 14.56 -4.01
C THR A 63 -6.45 15.66 -3.34
N GLU A 64 -5.93 15.41 -2.15
CA GLU A 64 -5.10 16.36 -1.39
C GLU A 64 -3.78 16.70 -2.07
N ASN A 65 -3.31 15.83 -2.98
CA ASN A 65 -2.06 16.00 -3.72
C ASN A 65 -2.31 16.30 -5.21
N ASP A 66 -3.51 16.78 -5.57
CA ASP A 66 -3.90 17.21 -6.91
C ASP A 66 -3.80 16.12 -8.00
N PHE A 67 -3.93 14.85 -7.62
CA PHE A 67 -4.01 13.72 -8.55
C PHE A 67 -5.46 13.39 -8.92
N ASP A 68 -5.67 12.89 -10.15
CA ASP A 68 -7.00 12.45 -10.59
C ASP A 68 -7.36 11.11 -9.93
N VAL A 69 -8.46 11.08 -9.18
CA VAL A 69 -8.95 9.86 -8.50
C VAL A 69 -9.43 8.80 -9.48
N ASN A 70 -9.96 9.18 -10.64
CA ASN A 70 -10.46 8.26 -11.67
C ASN A 70 -9.34 7.75 -12.59
N MET A 71 -8.26 8.52 -12.71
CA MET A 71 -7.08 8.13 -13.46
C MET A 71 -5.80 8.43 -12.65
N PRO A 72 -5.56 7.71 -11.54
CA PRO A 72 -4.44 8.00 -10.64
C PRO A 72 -3.11 7.94 -11.36
N ASN A 73 -2.33 9.01 -11.23
CA ASN A 73 -1.05 9.18 -11.89
C ASN A 73 0.05 9.74 -10.95
N PRO A 74 0.21 9.20 -9.73
CA PRO A 74 1.27 9.63 -8.83
C PRO A 74 2.65 9.43 -9.49
N THR A 75 3.56 10.37 -9.24
CA THR A 75 4.91 10.35 -9.83
C THR A 75 5.94 9.87 -8.82
N ASN A 76 7.05 9.31 -9.30
CA ASN A 76 8.19 8.92 -8.47
C ASN A 76 8.68 10.09 -7.59
N LYS A 77 8.69 11.30 -8.14
CA LYS A 77 9.10 12.51 -7.42
C LYS A 77 8.16 12.85 -6.26
N ALA A 78 6.86 12.63 -6.41
CA ALA A 78 5.87 12.93 -5.39
C ALA A 78 5.98 11.97 -4.19
N VAL A 79 6.24 10.69 -4.45
CA VAL A 79 6.24 9.66 -3.41
C VAL A 79 7.63 9.41 -2.79
N ALA A 80 8.73 9.70 -3.51
CA ALA A 80 10.09 9.47 -3.02
C ALA A 80 10.41 10.07 -1.63
N PRO A 81 9.94 11.27 -1.25
CA PRO A 81 10.17 11.83 0.10
C PRO A 81 9.59 11.02 1.26
N TYR A 82 8.66 10.11 0.98
CA TYR A 82 7.99 9.27 1.98
C TYR A 82 8.70 7.92 2.20
N TYR A 83 9.50 7.47 1.21
CA TYR A 83 10.12 6.14 1.21
C TYR A 83 11.08 5.90 2.39
N GLY A 84 10.64 5.06 3.34
CA GLY A 84 11.38 4.77 4.56
C GLY A 84 11.51 5.97 5.51
N VAL A 85 10.55 6.90 5.47
CA VAL A 85 10.56 8.12 6.30
C VAL A 85 9.26 8.26 7.08
N LYS A 86 8.11 8.25 6.40
CA LYS A 86 6.78 8.46 6.97
C LYS A 86 5.71 7.93 5.99
N PRO A 87 4.48 7.61 6.46
CA PRO A 87 3.44 7.17 5.56
C PRO A 87 2.90 8.34 4.73
N LEU A 88 2.30 8.02 3.58
CA LEU A 88 1.57 8.97 2.73
C LEU A 88 0.32 9.48 3.45
N TRP A 89 -0.42 8.56 4.09
CA TRP A 89 -1.52 8.84 5.01
C TRP A 89 -1.54 7.80 6.13
N LYS A 90 -2.19 8.12 7.24
CA LYS A 90 -2.47 7.18 8.33
C LYS A 90 -3.80 7.56 8.99
N THR A 91 -4.78 6.67 8.91
CA THR A 91 -6.12 6.83 9.49
C THR A 91 -6.40 5.69 10.47
N THR A 92 -7.65 5.54 10.93
CA THR A 92 -8.10 4.34 11.65
C THR A 92 -8.35 3.15 10.72
N LEU A 93 -8.59 3.39 9.43
CA LEU A 93 -8.91 2.35 8.44
C LEU A 93 -7.68 1.89 7.68
N SER A 94 -6.76 2.76 7.31
CA SER A 94 -5.57 2.35 6.58
C SER A 94 -4.37 3.26 6.75
N GLN A 95 -3.21 2.76 6.35
CA GLN A 95 -2.04 3.58 6.07
C GLN A 95 -1.54 3.34 4.64
N GLY A 96 -0.98 4.39 4.04
CA GLY A 96 -0.31 4.32 2.75
C GLY A 96 1.20 4.37 2.92
N ILE A 97 1.92 3.38 2.39
CA ILE A 97 3.38 3.30 2.46
C ILE A 97 3.96 3.21 1.05
N VAL A 98 5.11 3.85 0.88
CA VAL A 98 5.89 3.76 -0.35
C VAL A 98 6.86 2.58 -0.26
N MET A 99 6.78 1.67 -1.23
CA MET A 99 7.76 0.61 -1.45
C MET A 99 8.48 0.84 -2.77
N LYS A 100 9.76 0.47 -2.86
CA LYS A 100 10.51 0.58 -4.11
C LYS A 100 10.46 -0.74 -4.87
N SER A 101 10.36 -0.68 -6.19
CA SER A 101 10.55 -1.85 -7.05
C SER A 101 11.92 -2.52 -6.77
N TYR A 102 11.93 -3.85 -6.75
CA TYR A 102 13.16 -4.63 -6.60
C TYR A 102 14.10 -4.48 -7.82
N ASP A 103 13.54 -4.39 -9.03
CA ASP A 103 14.25 -4.49 -10.30
C ASP A 103 14.25 -3.19 -11.13
N LYS A 104 13.44 -2.19 -10.77
CA LYS A 104 13.27 -0.93 -11.51
C LYS A 104 13.46 0.27 -10.60
N ASP A 105 13.74 1.43 -11.20
CA ASP A 105 13.72 2.71 -10.48
C ASP A 105 12.30 3.28 -10.45
N ASP A 106 11.41 2.56 -9.76
CA ASP A 106 9.99 2.86 -9.66
C ASP A 106 9.49 2.61 -8.24
N PHE A 107 8.38 3.26 -7.88
CA PHE A 107 7.75 3.17 -6.58
C PHE A 107 6.32 2.64 -6.69
N PHE A 108 5.94 1.87 -5.68
CA PHE A 108 4.58 1.39 -5.47
C PHE A 108 4.03 1.99 -4.18
N ILE A 109 2.75 2.29 -4.20
CA ILE A 109 1.96 2.70 -3.05
C ILE A 109 1.24 1.44 -2.56
N VAL A 110 1.60 1.04 -1.34
CA VAL A 110 0.98 -0.08 -0.64
C VAL A 110 0.08 0.47 0.45
N MET A 111 -1.22 0.21 0.32
CA MET A 111 -2.21 0.46 1.35
C MET A 111 -2.28 -0.75 2.26
N GLU A 112 -2.05 -0.57 3.55
CA GLU A 112 -2.30 -1.60 4.56
C GLU A 112 -3.60 -1.31 5.31
N CYS A 113 -4.51 -2.28 5.28
CA CYS A 113 -5.79 -2.19 5.95
C CYS A 113 -5.66 -2.50 7.44
N SER A 114 -6.32 -1.70 8.28
CA SER A 114 -6.43 -1.96 9.71
C SER A 114 -7.40 -3.12 10.00
N PRO A 115 -7.48 -3.61 11.26
CA PRO A 115 -8.47 -4.61 11.67
C PRO A 115 -9.94 -4.19 11.47
N GLU A 116 -10.21 -2.90 11.27
CA GLU A 116 -11.56 -2.35 11.09
C GLU A 116 -12.13 -2.66 9.70
N ASN A 117 -11.30 -3.01 8.72
CA ASN A 117 -11.74 -3.42 7.38
C ASN A 117 -12.21 -4.86 7.38
N VAL A 118 -13.47 -5.08 7.75
CA VAL A 118 -14.11 -6.41 7.71
C VAL A 118 -13.96 -7.01 6.31
N GLY A 119 -13.42 -8.24 6.23
CA GLY A 119 -13.14 -8.92 4.96
C GLY A 119 -11.74 -8.67 4.37
N PHE A 120 -11.04 -7.63 4.82
CA PHE A 120 -9.69 -7.24 4.36
C PHE A 120 -8.74 -6.90 5.52
N LYS A 121 -8.96 -7.50 6.69
CA LYS A 121 -8.16 -7.18 7.89
C LYS A 121 -6.69 -7.45 7.63
N PHE A 122 -5.84 -6.47 7.91
CA PHE A 122 -4.38 -6.55 7.72
C PHE A 122 -3.94 -6.79 6.27
N THR A 123 -4.87 -6.73 5.31
CA THR A 123 -4.55 -6.94 3.90
C THR A 123 -3.72 -5.76 3.39
N GLN A 124 -2.66 -6.09 2.67
CA GLN A 124 -1.76 -5.15 2.01
C GLN A 124 -2.06 -5.16 0.51
N VAL A 125 -2.45 -4.00 0.01
CA VAL A 125 -2.96 -3.80 -1.34
C VAL A 125 -2.09 -2.80 -2.08
N VAL A 126 -1.60 -3.17 -3.26
CA VAL A 126 -0.93 -2.24 -4.18
C VAL A 126 -2.00 -1.47 -4.93
N VAL A 127 -2.14 -0.18 -4.62
CA VAL A 127 -3.21 0.67 -5.19
C VAL A 127 -2.83 1.30 -6.53
N ASN A 128 -1.58 1.15 -6.94
CA ASN A 128 -1.05 1.55 -8.26
C ASN A 128 -0.27 0.39 -8.92
N PRO A 129 -0.91 -0.71 -9.33
CA PRO A 129 -0.21 -1.90 -9.83
C PRO A 129 0.66 -1.64 -11.08
N GLY A 130 0.42 -0.55 -11.80
CA GLY A 130 1.24 -0.08 -12.93
C GLY A 130 2.52 0.68 -12.56
N GLY A 131 2.76 0.96 -11.26
CA GLY A 131 3.87 1.79 -10.80
C GLY A 131 3.53 3.27 -10.69
N CYS A 132 4.54 4.08 -10.40
CA CYS A 132 4.45 5.54 -10.49
C CYS A 132 4.98 6.02 -11.85
N LEU A 133 4.56 7.21 -12.26
CA LEU A 133 5.06 7.87 -13.48
C LEU A 133 6.41 8.57 -13.27
#